data_AF-A0A6G0WD25-F1
#
_entry.id   AF-A0A6G0WD25-F1
#
_cell.length_a   1.000
_cell.length_b   1.000
_cell.length_c   1.000
_cell.angle_alpha   90.00
_cell.angle_beta   90.00
_cell.angle_gamma   90.00
#
_symmetry.space_group_name_H-M   'P 1'
#
loop_
_entity.id
_entity.type
_entity.pdbx_description
1 polymer ?
#
loop_
_entity_poly.entity_id
_entity_poly.type
_entity_poly.pdbx_seq_one_letter_code
_entity_poly.pdbx_strand_id
1 'polypeptide(L)'
;MAPKTHTIQSYGTEIYCNTILPPAFLLEGEWFGIAPTLREIKKPIILKPSTTWTWTYKSPENLMVAGIYSHEIMNALQKHLLFPQEIEAAQKNIARQSLGHTYTDQGLRLQGLIDEKTIGQMVENKLQKMWGWFTTLGTFVSGLLGIFFITKIIISLLNTGINISLLYQTFGWSLKLLAGIFTNLTQFIMHKQHEHQFKENMNDNKTHKEDIKQQLEQHQYVFTKPKKNPPKDTISI
;
A
#
# COMPACT_ATOMS: atom_id res chain seq x y z
N MET A 1 -27.57 19.92 33.24
CA MET A 1 -27.09 21.27 32.85
C MET A 1 -25.58 21.19 32.74
N ALA A 2 -24.99 21.61 31.61
CA ALA A 2 -23.54 21.58 31.47
C ALA A 2 -22.90 22.67 32.35
N PRO A 3 -21.96 22.33 33.24
CA PRO A 3 -21.39 23.29 34.18
C PRO A 3 -20.55 24.40 33.51
N LYS A 4 -20.08 24.18 32.28
CA LYS A 4 -19.29 25.18 31.52
C LYS A 4 -20.14 26.09 30.62
N THR A 5 -21.19 25.56 29.99
CA THR A 5 -21.98 26.30 29.00
C THR A 5 -23.30 26.81 29.55
N HIS A 6 -23.63 26.51 30.81
CA HIS A 6 -24.90 26.85 31.46
C HIS A 6 -26.15 26.44 30.66
N THR A 7 -26.00 25.49 29.73
CA THR A 7 -27.08 25.04 28.85
C THR A 7 -27.64 23.74 29.39
N ILE A 8 -28.97 23.58 29.34
CA ILE A 8 -29.61 22.30 29.67
C ILE A 8 -29.24 21.31 28.57
N GLN A 9 -28.69 20.18 28.99
CA GLN A 9 -28.30 19.08 28.10
C GLN A 9 -29.27 17.95 28.29
N SER A 10 -29.55 17.23 27.21
CA SER A 10 -30.40 16.03 27.25
C SER A 10 -29.63 14.82 27.78
N TYR A 11 -28.30 14.83 27.63
CA TYR A 11 -27.42 13.73 28.03
C TYR A 11 -26.39 14.20 29.06
N GLY A 12 -26.17 13.39 30.08
CA GLY A 12 -25.14 13.60 31.11
C GLY A 12 -24.04 12.55 31.01
N THR A 13 -22.80 12.93 31.30
CA THR A 13 -21.68 11.97 31.35
C THR A 13 -21.68 11.21 32.67
N GLU A 14 -21.79 9.88 32.62
CA GLU A 14 -21.56 9.02 33.79
C GLU A 14 -20.07 9.02 34.14
N ILE A 15 -19.76 9.29 35.42
CA ILE A 15 -18.40 9.30 35.95
C ILE A 15 -18.30 8.30 37.09
N TYR A 16 -17.15 7.63 37.19
CA TYR A 16 -16.91 6.67 38.26
C TYR A 16 -16.80 7.40 39.61
N CYS A 17 -17.46 6.85 40.64
CA CYS A 17 -17.41 7.38 41.99
C CYS A 17 -15.99 7.25 42.56
N ASN A 18 -15.25 8.36 42.62
CA ASN A 18 -13.92 8.42 43.21
C ASN A 18 -13.89 9.33 44.44
N THR A 19 -13.43 8.81 45.58
CA THR A 19 -13.33 9.55 46.84
C THR A 19 -12.16 10.53 46.89
N ILE A 20 -11.12 10.33 46.06
CA ILE A 20 -9.89 11.13 46.01
C ILE A 20 -10.14 12.46 45.27
N LEU A 21 -10.81 12.40 44.13
CA LEU A 21 -11.13 13.56 43.28
C LEU A 21 -12.63 13.54 42.97
N PRO A 22 -13.50 13.89 43.93
CA PRO A 22 -14.92 13.96 43.68
C PRO A 22 -15.23 15.07 42.69
N PRO A 23 -16.20 14.89 41.78
CA PRO A 23 -16.76 15.98 41.01
C PRO A 23 -17.32 17.05 41.95
N ALA A 24 -17.00 18.30 41.66
CA ALA A 24 -17.31 19.47 42.47
C ALA A 24 -18.28 20.40 41.72
N PHE A 25 -19.32 20.87 42.40
CA PHE A 25 -20.35 21.75 41.84
C PHE A 25 -20.58 22.94 42.76
N LEU A 26 -20.80 24.11 42.16
CA LEU A 26 -21.21 25.33 42.88
C LEU A 26 -22.74 25.36 42.95
N LEU A 27 -23.29 25.29 44.17
CA LEU A 27 -24.73 25.36 44.44
C LEU A 27 -24.95 26.43 45.51
N GLU A 28 -25.81 27.42 45.24
CA GLU A 28 -26.18 28.48 46.19
C GLU A 28 -24.99 29.25 46.83
N GLY A 29 -23.83 29.28 46.16
CA GLY A 29 -22.64 29.98 46.65
C GLY A 29 -21.64 29.10 47.41
N GLU A 30 -22.01 27.86 47.72
CA GLU A 30 -21.16 26.85 48.36
C GLU A 30 -20.74 25.76 47.38
N TRP A 31 -19.57 25.16 47.63
CA TRP A 31 -19.03 24.11 46.79
C TRP A 31 -19.35 22.74 47.38
N PHE A 32 -19.98 21.90 46.59
CA PHE A 32 -20.34 20.54 46.97
C PHE A 32 -19.60 19.52 46.12
N GLY A 33 -18.99 18.54 46.77
CA GLY A 33 -18.40 17.36 46.16
C GLY A 33 -19.35 16.17 46.24
N ILE A 34 -19.45 15.38 45.18
CA ILE A 34 -20.29 14.17 45.14
C ILE A 34 -19.40 12.93 45.08
N ALA A 35 -19.07 12.32 46.23
CA ALA A 35 -18.56 10.93 46.32
C ALA A 35 -18.42 10.46 47.79
N PRO A 36 -19.03 9.34 48.21
CA PRO A 36 -20.23 8.68 47.68
C PRO A 36 -21.53 9.39 48.10
N THR A 37 -21.44 10.31 49.05
CA THR A 37 -22.53 11.18 49.52
C THR A 37 -22.22 12.62 49.16
N LEU A 38 -23.26 13.47 49.20
CA LEU A 38 -23.11 14.91 49.06
C LEU A 38 -22.35 15.44 50.28
N ARG A 39 -21.24 16.14 50.03
CA ARG A 39 -20.45 16.80 51.08
C ARG A 39 -20.00 18.18 50.63
N GLU A 40 -20.00 19.13 51.54
CA GLU A 40 -19.38 20.43 51.29
C GLU A 40 -17.86 20.25 51.13
N ILE A 41 -17.25 20.97 50.19
CA ILE A 41 -15.82 20.94 49.93
C ILE A 41 -15.23 22.35 50.00
N LYS A 42 -13.92 22.43 50.23
CA LYS A 42 -13.21 23.71 50.26
C LYS A 42 -13.35 24.46 48.94
N LYS A 43 -13.67 25.75 49.03
CA LYS A 43 -13.76 26.66 47.88
C LYS A 43 -12.47 26.62 47.05
N PRO A 44 -12.55 26.37 45.73
CA PRO A 44 -11.40 26.35 44.85
C PRO A 44 -10.79 27.73 44.69
N ILE A 45 -9.50 27.76 44.38
CA ILE A 45 -8.76 28.99 44.12
C ILE A 45 -9.08 29.46 42.70
N ILE A 46 -9.49 30.72 42.56
CA ILE A 46 -9.73 31.33 41.24
C ILE A 46 -8.37 31.64 40.62
N LEU A 47 -8.02 30.92 39.55
CA LEU A 47 -6.85 31.23 38.74
C LEU A 47 -7.20 32.40 37.81
N LYS A 48 -6.53 33.54 37.97
CA LYS A 48 -6.65 34.66 37.03
C LYS A 48 -5.53 34.55 35.99
N PRO A 49 -5.85 34.58 34.68
CA PRO A 49 -4.81 34.71 33.67
C PRO A 49 -4.08 36.05 33.85
N SER A 50 -2.76 36.06 33.72
CA SER A 50 -1.92 37.26 33.87
C SER A 50 -2.02 38.22 32.67
N THR A 51 -2.90 37.96 31.71
CA THR A 51 -3.02 38.69 30.45
C THR A 51 -4.39 39.33 30.33
N THR A 52 -4.46 40.66 30.30
CA THR A 52 -5.65 41.43 29.96
C THR A 52 -5.82 41.44 28.45
N TRP A 53 -6.55 40.48 27.89
CA TRP A 53 -6.86 40.49 26.46
C TRP A 53 -8.02 41.46 26.18
N THR A 54 -7.70 42.61 25.59
CA THR A 54 -8.67 43.55 25.02
C THR A 54 -8.94 43.19 23.56
N TRP A 55 -9.64 42.09 23.29
CA TRP A 55 -10.20 41.88 21.96
C TRP A 55 -11.66 42.30 21.96
N THR A 56 -12.04 43.11 20.97
CA THR A 56 -13.43 43.45 20.68
C THR A 56 -13.85 42.68 19.43
N TYR A 57 -14.80 41.76 19.59
CA TYR A 57 -15.36 41.01 18.47
C TYR A 57 -16.23 41.95 17.62
N LYS A 58 -15.90 42.09 16.34
CA LYS A 58 -16.77 42.73 15.35
C LYS A 58 -17.42 41.63 14.51
N SER A 59 -18.72 41.44 14.69
CA SER A 59 -19.48 40.50 13.88
C SER A 59 -19.63 41.05 12.46
N PRO A 60 -19.27 40.30 11.42
CA PRO A 60 -19.63 40.66 10.05
C PRO A 60 -21.14 40.47 9.86
N GLU A 61 -21.86 41.57 9.62
CA GLU A 61 -23.34 41.62 9.63
C GLU A 61 -24.02 40.75 8.56
N ASN A 62 -23.34 40.42 7.45
CA ASN A 62 -23.98 39.82 6.25
C ASN A 62 -23.33 38.51 5.75
N LEU A 63 -22.47 37.86 6.53
CA LEU A 63 -21.76 36.65 6.09
C LEU A 63 -22.69 35.43 5.88
N MET A 64 -23.87 35.43 6.52
CA MET A 64 -24.82 34.30 6.51
C MET A 64 -25.83 34.34 5.36
N VAL A 65 -25.99 35.48 4.67
CA VAL A 65 -27.07 35.68 3.68
C VAL A 65 -26.69 35.16 2.29
N ALA A 66 -25.39 35.07 1.97
CA ALA A 66 -24.86 34.57 0.69
C ALA A 66 -23.94 33.35 0.86
N GLY A 67 -24.19 32.52 1.89
CA GLY A 67 -23.33 31.42 2.27
C GLY A 67 -23.49 30.15 1.42
N ILE A 68 -22.38 29.45 1.18
CA ILE A 68 -22.31 28.13 0.52
C ILE A 68 -23.00 27.03 1.36
N TYR A 69 -23.24 27.30 2.65
CA TYR A 69 -23.79 26.35 3.61
C TYR A 69 -25.30 26.53 3.76
N SER A 70 -26.05 25.43 3.68
CA SER A 70 -27.48 25.41 3.95
C SER A 70 -27.77 25.67 5.44
N HIS A 71 -28.99 26.11 5.72
CA HIS A 71 -29.46 26.32 7.10
C HIS A 71 -29.33 25.04 7.97
N GLU A 72 -29.53 23.87 7.35
CA GLU A 72 -29.37 22.58 8.03
C GLU A 72 -27.92 22.32 8.46
N ILE A 73 -26.94 22.55 7.56
CA ILE A 73 -25.52 22.37 7.88
C ILE A 73 -25.09 23.35 8.99
N MET A 74 -25.60 24.58 8.94
CA MET A 74 -25.28 25.59 9.95
C MET A 74 -25.86 25.22 11.32
N ASN A 75 -27.11 24.74 11.36
CA ASN A 75 -27.71 24.25 12.60
C ASN A 75 -26.99 22.99 13.14
N ALA A 76 -26.55 22.09 12.26
CA ALA A 76 -25.79 20.91 12.63
C ALA A 76 -24.43 21.29 13.24
N LEU A 77 -23.71 22.24 12.63
CA LEU A 77 -22.45 22.77 13.14
C LEU A 77 -22.66 23.49 14.47
N GLN A 78 -23.67 24.35 14.57
CA GLN A 78 -24.01 25.03 15.81
C GLN A 78 -24.30 24.03 16.93
N LYS A 79 -25.08 22.97 16.66
CA LYS A 79 -25.35 21.92 17.63
C LYS A 79 -24.08 21.18 18.04
N HIS A 80 -23.20 20.87 17.10
CA HIS A 80 -21.91 20.25 17.37
C HIS A 80 -21.01 21.11 18.28
N LEU A 81 -21.00 22.43 18.07
CA LEU A 81 -20.24 23.39 18.87
C LEU A 81 -20.83 23.63 20.26
N LEU A 82 -22.16 23.65 20.38
CA LEU A 82 -22.85 23.95 21.64
C LEU A 82 -22.92 22.75 22.59
N PHE A 83 -22.92 21.53 22.06
CA PHE A 83 -23.13 20.30 22.83
C PHE A 83 -21.99 19.27 22.72
N PRO A 84 -20.71 19.65 22.85
CA PRO A 84 -19.59 18.70 22.73
C PRO A 84 -19.63 17.61 23.81
N GLN A 85 -20.14 17.95 25.00
CA GLN A 85 -20.25 17.01 26.12
C GLN A 85 -21.32 15.93 25.90
N GLU A 86 -22.35 16.20 25.08
CA GLU A 86 -23.34 15.18 24.72
C GLU A 86 -22.73 14.12 23.80
N ILE A 87 -21.84 14.54 22.90
CA ILE A 87 -21.08 13.64 22.03
C ILE A 87 -20.14 12.76 22.86
N GLU A 88 -19.40 13.36 23.80
CA GLU A 88 -18.52 12.61 24.72
C GLU A 88 -19.31 11.61 25.58
N ALA A 89 -20.49 12.00 26.08
CA ALA A 89 -21.37 11.11 26.84
C ALA A 89 -21.86 9.93 25.98
N ALA A 90 -22.31 10.19 24.75
CA ALA A 90 -22.73 9.16 23.81
C ALA A 90 -21.58 8.18 23.49
N GLN A 91 -20.37 8.69 23.22
CA GLN A 91 -19.19 7.86 22.96
C GLN A 91 -18.83 6.98 24.15
N LYS A 92 -18.83 7.54 25.37
CA LYS A 92 -18.57 6.79 26.61
C LYS A 92 -19.62 5.71 26.85
N ASN A 93 -20.90 6.00 26.59
CA ASN A 93 -21.97 5.01 26.74
C ASN A 93 -21.80 3.85 25.75
N ILE A 94 -21.45 4.13 24.49
CA ILE A 94 -21.12 3.09 23.50
C ILE A 94 -19.94 2.22 23.97
N ALA A 95 -18.87 2.86 24.45
CA ALA A 95 -17.68 2.15 24.93
C ALA A 95 -17.95 1.30 26.18
N ARG A 96 -18.77 1.79 27.12
CA ARG A 96 -19.19 1.01 28.29
C ARG A 96 -20.00 -0.21 27.87
N GLN A 97 -20.94 -0.03 26.95
CA GLN A 97 -21.76 -1.14 26.45
C GLN A 97 -20.94 -2.19 25.70
N SER A 98 -19.99 -1.78 24.86
CA SER A 98 -19.12 -2.73 24.14
C SER A 98 -18.22 -3.53 25.08
N LEU A 99 -17.88 -2.98 26.24
CA LEU A 99 -17.14 -3.65 27.31
C LEU A 99 -18.05 -4.47 28.24
N GLY A 100 -19.36 -4.51 28.00
CA GLY A 100 -20.34 -5.24 28.84
C GLY A 100 -20.66 -4.56 30.17
N HIS A 101 -20.29 -3.29 30.34
CA HIS A 101 -20.67 -2.51 31.51
C HIS A 101 -22.07 -1.91 31.38
N THR A 102 -22.73 -1.70 32.52
CA THR A 102 -24.02 -0.99 32.56
C THR A 102 -23.81 0.48 32.17
N TYR A 103 -24.80 1.02 31.46
CA TYR A 103 -24.85 2.42 31.05
C TYR A 103 -26.27 2.95 31.30
N THR A 104 -26.41 4.26 31.49
CA THR A 104 -27.73 4.90 31.66
C THR A 104 -28.39 5.17 30.31
N ASP A 105 -29.59 4.65 30.08
CA ASP A 105 -30.38 4.95 28.88
C ASP A 105 -30.98 6.35 28.99
N GLN A 106 -30.25 7.33 28.47
CA GLN A 106 -30.69 8.72 28.36
C GLN A 106 -31.43 8.98 27.02
N GLY A 107 -32.00 7.94 26.40
CA GLY A 107 -32.67 8.01 25.09
C GLY A 107 -31.82 7.53 23.91
N LEU A 108 -30.60 7.04 24.17
CA LEU A 108 -29.77 6.32 23.19
C LEU A 108 -30.00 4.82 23.39
N ARG A 109 -31.01 4.26 22.69
CA ARG A 109 -31.31 2.82 22.70
C ARG A 109 -30.29 2.03 21.89
N LEU A 110 -29.06 1.96 22.38
CA LEU A 110 -27.96 1.22 21.75
C LEU A 110 -28.05 -0.29 21.99
N GLN A 111 -28.93 -0.72 22.90
CA GLN A 111 -29.14 -2.13 23.24
C GLN A 111 -29.57 -2.94 22.02
N GLY A 112 -30.46 -2.40 21.17
CA GLY A 112 -30.89 -3.12 19.97
C GLY A 112 -29.80 -3.30 18.90
N LEU A 113 -28.74 -2.48 18.90
CA LEU A 113 -27.72 -2.45 17.85
C LEU A 113 -26.47 -3.26 18.21
N ILE A 114 -26.14 -3.36 19.49
CA ILE A 114 -24.90 -3.96 19.99
C ILE A 114 -25.19 -5.19 20.87
N ASP A 115 -26.46 -5.58 21.04
CA ASP A 115 -26.81 -6.82 21.76
C ASP A 115 -26.35 -8.06 20.98
N GLU A 116 -25.83 -9.02 21.74
CA GLU A 116 -25.26 -10.27 21.23
C GLU A 116 -26.27 -11.02 20.34
N LYS A 117 -27.56 -11.00 20.71
CA LYS A 117 -28.62 -11.65 19.92
C LYS A 117 -28.86 -10.95 18.59
N THR A 118 -28.85 -9.61 18.54
CA THR A 118 -29.01 -8.88 17.27
C THR A 118 -27.81 -9.09 16.37
N ILE A 119 -26.58 -9.06 16.92
CA ILE A 119 -25.36 -9.30 16.16
C ILE A 119 -25.36 -10.73 15.62
N GLY A 120 -25.67 -11.73 16.45
CA GLY A 120 -25.77 -13.13 16.02
C GLY A 120 -26.79 -13.32 14.89
N GLN A 121 -27.99 -12.76 15.04
CA GLN A 121 -29.01 -12.82 13.99
C GLN A 121 -28.61 -12.08 12.71
N MET A 122 -27.86 -10.98 12.80
CA MET A 122 -27.35 -10.27 11.62
C MET A 122 -26.28 -11.09 10.90
N VAL A 123 -25.37 -11.71 11.64
CA VAL A 123 -24.32 -12.59 11.09
C VAL A 123 -24.94 -13.78 10.37
N GLU A 124 -25.87 -14.48 11.02
CA GLU A 124 -26.55 -15.65 10.46
C GLU A 124 -27.37 -15.27 9.21
N ASN A 125 -28.13 -14.17 9.25
CA ASN A 125 -29.10 -13.86 8.19
C ASN A 125 -28.52 -13.08 7.00
N LYS A 126 -27.48 -12.25 7.22
CA LYS A 126 -26.92 -11.37 6.18
C LYS A 126 -25.54 -11.82 5.73
N LEU A 127 -24.63 -12.10 6.67
CA LEU A 127 -23.26 -12.48 6.35
C LEU A 127 -23.19 -13.88 5.74
N GLN A 128 -23.89 -14.87 6.29
CA GLN A 128 -23.89 -16.22 5.68
C GLN A 128 -24.50 -16.22 4.28
N LYS A 129 -25.57 -15.47 4.05
CA LYS A 129 -26.17 -15.31 2.72
C LYS A 129 -25.18 -14.63 1.75
N MET A 130 -24.44 -13.64 2.23
CA MET A 130 -23.39 -12.97 1.47
C MET A 130 -22.15 -13.87 1.26
N TRP A 131 -21.88 -14.80 2.16
CA TRP A 131 -20.80 -15.75 2.00
C TRP A 131 -21.18 -16.83 0.98
N GLY A 132 -22.42 -17.30 1.00
CA GLY A 132 -22.93 -18.32 0.09
C GLY A 132 -22.89 -17.92 -1.40
N TRP A 133 -23.29 -16.70 -1.76
CA TRP A 133 -23.18 -16.26 -3.16
C TRP A 133 -21.74 -15.93 -3.58
N PHE A 134 -20.86 -15.55 -2.64
CA PHE A 134 -19.45 -15.34 -2.93
C PHE A 134 -18.74 -16.66 -3.21
N THR A 135 -19.06 -17.72 -2.46
CA THR A 135 -18.50 -19.06 -2.69
C THR A 135 -18.98 -19.65 -4.01
N THR A 136 -20.23 -19.43 -4.43
CA THR A 136 -20.70 -19.90 -5.75
C THR A 136 -20.01 -19.19 -6.92
N LEU A 137 -19.72 -17.89 -6.79
CA LEU A 137 -18.88 -17.19 -7.76
C LEU A 137 -17.45 -17.73 -7.74
N GLY A 138 -16.88 -17.93 -6.55
CA GLY A 138 -15.54 -18.47 -6.37
C GLY A 138 -15.36 -19.86 -7.00
N THR A 139 -16.33 -20.77 -6.83
CA THR A 139 -16.27 -22.10 -7.43
C THR A 139 -16.36 -22.05 -8.96
N PHE A 140 -17.19 -21.16 -9.52
CA PHE A 140 -17.28 -20.94 -10.96
C PHE A 140 -15.94 -20.42 -11.54
N VAL A 141 -15.36 -19.38 -10.93
CA VAL A 141 -14.06 -18.84 -11.37
C VAL A 141 -12.94 -19.86 -11.20
N SER A 142 -12.93 -20.61 -10.10
CA SER A 142 -11.95 -21.67 -9.86
C SER A 142 -12.03 -22.77 -10.93
N GLY A 143 -13.24 -23.14 -11.37
CA GLY A 143 -13.42 -24.10 -12.46
C GLY A 143 -12.83 -23.60 -13.77
N LEU A 144 -13.10 -22.33 -14.12
CA LEU A 144 -12.59 -21.71 -15.35
C LEU A 144 -11.07 -21.54 -15.34
N LEU A 145 -10.50 -21.14 -14.19
CA LEU A 145 -9.06 -21.10 -13.98
C LEU A 145 -8.42 -22.50 -14.07
N GLY A 146 -9.06 -23.53 -13.50
CA GLY A 146 -8.58 -24.90 -13.59
C GLY A 146 -8.40 -25.36 -15.04
N ILE A 147 -9.40 -25.12 -15.89
CA ILE A 147 -9.32 -25.44 -17.34
C ILE A 147 -8.19 -24.64 -18.00
N PHE A 148 -8.11 -23.33 -17.73
CA PHE A 148 -7.04 -22.48 -18.27
C PHE A 148 -5.64 -22.98 -17.90
N PHE A 149 -5.42 -23.39 -16.65
CA PHE A 149 -4.15 -23.95 -16.20
C PHE A 149 -3.82 -25.27 -16.90
N ILE A 150 -4.79 -26.19 -17.05
CA ILE A 150 -4.58 -27.45 -17.76
C ILE A 150 -4.15 -27.17 -19.21
N THR A 151 -4.84 -26.27 -19.92
CA THR A 151 -4.48 -25.88 -21.29
C THR A 151 -3.08 -25.26 -21.34
N LYS A 152 -2.72 -24.40 -20.37
CA LYS A 152 -1.38 -23.81 -20.29
C LYS A 152 -0.30 -24.84 -20.02
N ILE A 153 -0.56 -25.85 -19.19
CA ILE A 153 0.40 -26.94 -18.93
C ILE A 153 0.66 -27.74 -20.21
N ILE A 154 -0.37 -28.09 -20.98
CA ILE A 154 -0.22 -28.82 -22.25
C ILE A 154 0.64 -28.00 -23.23
N ILE A 155 0.34 -26.72 -23.42
CA ILE A 155 1.12 -25.82 -24.29
C ILE A 155 2.57 -25.71 -23.81
N SER A 156 2.78 -25.64 -22.49
CA SER A 156 4.12 -25.58 -21.89
C SER A 156 4.94 -26.84 -22.19
N LEU A 157 4.35 -28.03 -22.10
CA LEU A 157 5.02 -29.30 -22.41
C LEU A 157 5.43 -29.38 -23.89
N LEU A 158 4.55 -28.97 -24.81
CA LEU A 158 4.85 -28.93 -26.24
C LEU A 158 6.01 -27.98 -26.55
N ASN A 159 5.97 -26.76 -26.01
CA ASN A 159 7.05 -25.78 -26.17
C ASN A 159 8.37 -26.29 -25.58
N THR A 160 8.32 -26.91 -24.41
CA THR A 160 9.50 -27.49 -23.76
C THR A 160 10.10 -28.59 -24.63
N GLY A 161 9.28 -29.48 -25.20
CA GLY A 161 9.76 -30.53 -26.12
C GLY A 161 10.43 -29.95 -27.37
N ILE A 162 9.83 -28.94 -28.01
CA ILE A 162 10.41 -28.25 -29.17
C ILE A 162 11.75 -27.58 -28.80
N ASN A 163 11.78 -26.83 -27.70
CA ASN A 163 12.98 -26.12 -27.24
C ASN A 163 14.12 -27.09 -26.89
N ILE A 164 13.82 -28.20 -26.21
CA ILE A 164 14.81 -29.24 -25.88
C ILE A 164 15.35 -29.89 -27.15
N SER A 165 14.48 -30.22 -28.12
CA SER A 165 14.90 -30.79 -29.40
C SER A 165 15.86 -29.86 -30.16
N LEU A 166 15.54 -28.56 -30.18
CA LEU A 166 16.35 -27.53 -30.84
C LEU A 166 17.69 -27.32 -30.11
N LEU A 167 17.70 -27.32 -28.78
CA LEU A 167 18.93 -27.27 -28.01
C LEU A 167 19.78 -28.53 -28.17
N TYR A 168 19.16 -29.71 -28.29
CA TYR A 168 19.87 -30.96 -28.49
C TYR A 168 20.59 -30.97 -29.84
N GLN A 169 19.95 -30.46 -30.89
CA GLN A 169 20.58 -30.31 -32.21
C GLN A 169 21.75 -29.32 -32.22
N THR A 170 21.70 -28.26 -31.40
CA THR A 170 22.72 -27.19 -31.40
C THR A 170 23.88 -27.42 -30.43
N PHE A 171 23.64 -28.00 -29.26
CA PHE A 171 24.66 -28.19 -28.21
C PHE A 171 24.91 -29.65 -27.84
N GLY A 172 24.15 -30.61 -28.37
CA GLY A 172 24.23 -32.01 -27.97
C GLY A 172 23.80 -32.24 -26.52
N TRP A 173 24.40 -33.23 -25.86
CA TRP A 173 24.09 -33.54 -24.45
C TRP A 173 24.86 -32.60 -23.52
N SER A 174 24.22 -31.52 -23.08
CA SER A 174 24.83 -30.54 -22.17
C SER A 174 23.85 -30.03 -21.11
N LEU A 175 24.37 -29.48 -20.02
CA LEU A 175 23.56 -28.80 -18.98
C LEU A 175 22.71 -27.64 -19.53
N LYS A 176 23.05 -27.12 -20.73
CA LYS A 176 22.27 -26.06 -21.39
C LYS A 176 20.89 -26.57 -21.79
N LEU A 177 20.67 -27.88 -21.96
CA LEU A 177 19.34 -28.46 -22.24
C LEU A 177 18.29 -28.14 -21.18
N LEU A 178 18.71 -27.93 -19.92
CA LEU A 178 17.78 -27.55 -18.85
C LEU A 178 17.08 -26.21 -19.13
N ALA A 179 17.70 -25.35 -19.94
CA ALA A 179 17.10 -24.10 -20.37
C ALA A 179 15.91 -24.29 -21.31
N GLY A 180 15.73 -25.49 -21.89
CA GLY A 180 14.59 -25.86 -22.72
C GLY A 180 13.23 -25.71 -22.02
N ILE A 181 13.22 -25.79 -20.69
CA ILE A 181 12.03 -25.60 -19.83
C ILE A 181 11.50 -24.16 -19.94
N PHE A 182 12.36 -23.20 -20.24
CA PHE A 182 12.00 -21.79 -20.35
C PHE A 182 12.26 -21.28 -21.77
N THR A 183 11.19 -21.00 -22.52
CA THR A 183 11.29 -20.50 -23.91
C THR A 183 12.15 -19.24 -24.02
N ASN A 184 12.02 -18.29 -23.09
CA ASN A 184 12.83 -17.07 -23.09
C ASN A 184 14.32 -17.35 -22.89
N LEU A 185 14.66 -18.33 -22.03
CA LEU A 185 16.05 -18.70 -21.76
C LEU A 185 16.66 -19.46 -22.95
N THR A 186 15.87 -20.34 -23.57
CA THR A 186 16.23 -21.02 -24.82
C THR A 186 16.58 -20.02 -25.92
N GLN A 187 15.72 -19.04 -26.16
CA GLN A 187 15.93 -18.02 -27.19
C GLN A 187 17.16 -17.13 -26.88
N PHE A 188 17.37 -16.80 -25.61
CA PHE A 188 18.56 -16.05 -25.18
C PHE A 188 19.86 -16.82 -25.42
N ILE A 189 19.91 -18.12 -25.05
CA ILE A 189 21.08 -18.97 -25.24
C ILE A 189 21.37 -19.17 -26.72
N MET A 190 20.33 -19.40 -27.53
CA MET A 190 20.45 -19.50 -28.99
C MET A 190 21.02 -18.22 -29.59
N HIS A 191 20.50 -17.06 -29.20
CA HIS A 191 20.96 -15.77 -29.72
C HIS A 191 22.43 -15.53 -29.41
N LYS A 192 22.85 -15.78 -28.16
CA LYS A 192 24.24 -15.62 -27.73
C LYS A 192 25.20 -16.56 -28.47
N GLN A 193 24.77 -17.78 -28.80
CA GLN A 193 25.56 -18.73 -29.58
C GLN A 193 25.75 -18.25 -31.03
N HIS A 194 24.68 -17.79 -31.67
CA HIS A 194 24.77 -17.22 -33.01
C HIS A 194 25.67 -15.99 -33.06
N GLU A 195 25.62 -15.12 -32.04
CA GLU A 195 26.50 -13.96 -31.93
C GLU A 195 27.98 -14.36 -31.81
N HIS A 196 28.29 -15.40 -31.01
CA HIS A 196 29.67 -15.91 -30.89
C HIS A 196 30.17 -16.44 -32.23
N GLN A 197 29.40 -17.30 -32.91
CA GLN A 197 29.76 -17.85 -34.22
C GLN A 197 29.95 -16.75 -35.27
N PHE A 198 29.10 -15.72 -35.27
CA PHE A 198 29.23 -14.60 -36.18
C PHE A 198 30.54 -13.82 -35.96
N LYS A 199 30.89 -13.52 -34.70
CA LYS A 199 32.13 -12.83 -34.34
C LYS A 199 33.37 -13.66 -34.69
N GLU A 200 33.31 -14.97 -34.48
CA GLU A 200 34.40 -15.91 -34.80
C GLU A 200 34.65 -15.96 -36.31
N ASN A 201 33.59 -16.10 -37.12
CA ASN A 201 33.66 -16.06 -38.59
C ASN A 201 34.16 -14.71 -39.13
N MET A 202 33.84 -13.60 -38.47
CA MET A 202 34.34 -12.26 -38.85
C MET A 202 35.83 -12.11 -38.57
N ASN A 203 36.30 -12.60 -37.42
CA ASN A 203 37.71 -12.57 -37.05
C ASN A 203 38.53 -13.47 -37.97
N ASP A 204 38.06 -14.68 -38.28
CA ASP A 204 38.74 -15.61 -39.18
C ASP A 204 38.90 -15.03 -40.60
N ASN A 205 37.83 -14.43 -41.14
CA ASN A 205 37.89 -13.71 -42.42
C ASN A 205 38.87 -12.53 -42.40
N LYS A 206 38.99 -11.83 -41.27
CA LYS A 206 39.91 -10.71 -41.13
C LYS A 206 41.36 -11.20 -41.10
N THR A 207 41.66 -12.23 -40.32
CA THR A 207 42.99 -12.87 -40.25
C THR A 207 43.40 -13.41 -41.62
N HIS A 208 42.52 -14.15 -42.29
CA HIS A 208 42.79 -14.68 -43.63
C HIS A 208 43.08 -13.58 -44.66
N LYS A 209 42.40 -12.43 -44.56
CA LYS A 209 42.64 -11.28 -45.43
C LYS A 209 43.98 -10.58 -45.13
N GLU A 210 44.39 -10.54 -43.86
CA GLU A 210 45.69 -10.01 -43.45
C GLU A 210 46.84 -10.94 -43.91
N ASP A 211 46.66 -12.26 -43.82
CA ASP A 211 47.63 -13.26 -44.30
C ASP A 211 47.85 -13.19 -45.82
N ILE A 212 46.77 -13.08 -46.61
CA ILE A 212 46.87 -12.89 -48.08
C ILE A 212 47.63 -11.60 -48.40
N LYS A 213 47.38 -10.53 -47.65
CA LYS A 213 48.05 -9.25 -47.87
C LYS A 213 49.53 -9.34 -47.57
N GLN A 214 49.93 -10.02 -46.49
CA GLN A 214 51.34 -10.28 -46.18
C GLN A 214 52.02 -11.15 -47.24
N GLN A 215 51.35 -12.18 -47.78
CA GLN A 215 51.90 -13.00 -48.86
C GLN A 215 52.12 -12.20 -50.15
N LEU A 216 51.19 -11.30 -50.50
CA LEU A 216 51.34 -10.39 -51.64
C LEU A 216 52.52 -9.43 -51.45
N GLU A 217 52.69 -8.87 -50.25
CA GLU A 217 53.81 -7.99 -49.92
C GLU A 217 55.16 -8.74 -49.97
N GLN A 218 55.21 -10.01 -49.50
CA GLN A 218 56.41 -10.85 -49.62
C GLN A 218 56.74 -11.22 -51.07
N HIS A 219 55.74 -11.57 -51.89
CA HIS A 219 55.94 -11.82 -53.32
C HIS A 219 56.48 -10.58 -54.04
N GLN A 220 55.97 -9.39 -53.71
CA GLN A 220 56.41 -8.13 -54.31
C GLN A 220 57.85 -7.75 -53.90
N TYR A 221 58.27 -8.10 -52.68
CA TYR A 221 59.66 -7.95 -52.22
C TYR A 221 60.63 -8.91 -52.91
N VAL A 222 60.22 -10.13 -53.25
CA VAL A 222 61.04 -11.09 -53.99
C VAL A 222 61.31 -10.64 -55.43
N PHE A 223 60.32 -10.01 -56.08
CA PHE A 223 60.45 -9.50 -57.45
C PHE A 223 61.28 -8.21 -57.57
N THR A 224 61.51 -7.48 -56.48
CA THR A 224 62.23 -6.19 -56.48
C THR A 224 63.70 -6.28 -56.05
N LYS A 225 64.22 -7.48 -55.75
CA LYS A 225 65.65 -7.65 -55.45
C LYS A 225 66.53 -7.46 -56.70
N PRO A 226 67.54 -6.56 -56.67
CA PRO A 226 68.45 -6.38 -57.79
C PRO A 226 69.39 -7.60 -57.93
N LYS A 227 69.53 -8.11 -59.15
CA LYS A 227 70.49 -9.18 -59.48
C LYS A 227 71.92 -8.71 -59.21
N LYS A 228 72.67 -9.48 -58.41
CA LYS A 228 74.12 -9.28 -58.18
C LYS A 228 74.86 -9.62 -59.49
N ASN A 229 75.56 -8.64 -60.07
CA ASN A 229 76.35 -8.83 -61.29
C ASN A 229 77.58 -9.73 -61.04
N PRO A 230 77.97 -10.60 -62.00
CA PRO A 230 79.18 -11.40 -61.91
C PRO A 230 80.45 -10.53 -62.10
N PRO A 231 81.61 -10.95 -61.58
CA PRO A 231 82.83 -10.15 -61.61
C PRO A 231 83.42 -10.10 -63.03
N LYS A 232 83.86 -8.91 -63.45
CA LYS A 232 84.53 -8.67 -64.72
C LYS A 232 86.01 -9.01 -64.61
N ASP A 233 86.47 -9.93 -65.43
CA ASP A 233 87.89 -10.13 -65.72
C ASP A 233 88.46 -8.86 -66.37
N THR A 234 89.54 -8.35 -65.79
CA THR A 234 90.30 -7.21 -66.34
C THR A 234 91.60 -7.76 -66.92
N ILE A 235 91.70 -7.78 -68.24
CA ILE A 235 92.94 -7.96 -68.97
C ILE A 235 93.68 -6.62 -68.95
N SER A 236 94.92 -6.62 -68.46
CA SER A 236 95.89 -5.54 -68.63
C SER A 236 97.14 -6.12 -69.30
N ILE A 237 97.70 -5.31 -70.20
CA ILE A 237 98.89 -5.52 -71.05
C ILE A 237 100.08 -6.08 -70.27
#